data_AF-A0AAW6XWB3-F1
#
_entry.id   AF-A0AAW6XWB3-F1
#
_cell.length_a   1.000
_cell.length_b   1.000
_cell.length_c   1.000
_cell.angle_alpha   90.00
_cell.angle_beta   90.00
_cell.angle_gamma   90.00
#
_symmetry.space_group_name_H-M   'P 1'
#
loop_
_entity.id
_entity.type
_entity.pdbx_description
1 polymer ?
#
loop_
_entity_poly.entity_id
_entity_poly.type
_entity_poly.pdbx_seq_one_letter_code
_entity_poly.pdbx_strand_id
1 'polypeptide(L)'
;MTQTETNKKPTSKTVKVVPSQADGLKKPTEKVWVDNDKKLSPSEQKSVKDKVEELNKKDNQKPTVTVGDNGETTVVFPDGSQATIPGNELVQEKGQSAEPTPVAPHT
;
A
#
# COMPACT_ATOMS: atom_id res chain seq x y z
N MET A 1 -27.61 -18.43 -18.06
CA MET A 1 -26.97 -17.65 -16.99
C MET A 1 -25.53 -17.42 -17.41
N THR A 2 -25.17 -16.15 -17.58
CA THR A 2 -23.88 -15.66 -18.07
C THR A 2 -22.81 -15.91 -17.01
N GLN A 3 -21.82 -16.76 -17.32
CA GLN A 3 -20.61 -16.86 -16.51
C GLN A 3 -19.61 -15.82 -17.02
N THR A 4 -19.49 -14.70 -16.31
CA THR A 4 -18.29 -13.86 -16.33
C THR A 4 -17.36 -14.38 -15.25
N GLU A 5 -16.61 -15.42 -15.56
CA GLU A 5 -15.49 -15.88 -14.74
C GLU A 5 -14.18 -15.54 -15.47
N THR A 6 -13.61 -14.36 -15.17
CA THR A 6 -12.23 -14.03 -15.55
C THR A 6 -11.27 -14.67 -14.55
N ASN A 7 -11.26 -16.01 -14.50
CA ASN A 7 -10.19 -16.78 -13.88
C ASN A 7 -9.13 -17.09 -14.95
N LYS A 8 -8.36 -16.07 -15.36
CA LYS A 8 -7.26 -16.26 -16.31
C LYS A 8 -5.98 -16.66 -15.57
N LYS A 9 -5.96 -17.88 -15.02
CA LYS A 9 -4.71 -18.57 -14.68
C LYS A 9 -4.00 -18.90 -16.00
N PRO A 10 -2.80 -18.37 -16.31
CA PRO A 10 -2.05 -18.89 -17.44
C PRO A 10 -1.42 -20.22 -17.04
N THR A 11 -1.88 -21.24 -17.74
CA THR A 11 -1.31 -22.57 -17.93
C THR A 11 0.22 -22.55 -18.07
N SER A 12 0.86 -23.44 -17.31
CA SER A 12 2.25 -23.86 -17.49
C SER A 12 2.44 -24.51 -18.87
N LYS A 13 3.19 -23.84 -19.75
CA LYS A 13 3.88 -24.40 -20.93
C LYS A 13 5.28 -23.79 -20.87
N THR A 14 6.32 -24.59 -21.10
CA THR A 14 7.73 -24.22 -20.96
C THR A 14 8.07 -22.89 -21.66
N VAL A 15 8.05 -21.80 -20.88
CA VAL A 15 8.32 -20.41 -21.26
C VAL A 15 9.14 -19.89 -20.09
N LYS A 16 10.19 -19.09 -20.32
CA LYS A 16 10.92 -18.42 -19.23
C LYS A 16 9.87 -17.86 -18.27
N VAL A 17 9.77 -18.41 -17.05
CA VAL A 17 8.83 -17.92 -16.05
C VAL A 17 9.31 -16.52 -15.73
N VAL A 18 8.78 -15.52 -16.42
CA VAL A 18 9.08 -14.13 -16.13
C VAL A 18 8.41 -13.88 -14.78
N PRO A 19 9.19 -13.70 -13.69
CA PRO A 19 8.58 -13.41 -12.40
C PRO A 19 7.82 -12.08 -12.53
N SER A 20 6.55 -12.07 -12.11
CA SER A 20 5.76 -10.85 -12.07
C SER A 20 6.42 -9.83 -11.16
N GLN A 21 6.45 -8.55 -11.57
CA GLN A 21 6.97 -7.50 -10.69
C GLN A 21 6.18 -7.34 -9.39
N ALA A 22 4.89 -7.70 -9.39
CA ALA A 22 4.05 -7.70 -8.19
C ALA A 22 4.51 -8.73 -7.15
N ASP A 23 5.10 -9.85 -7.57
CA ASP A 23 5.67 -10.87 -6.67
C ASP A 23 6.87 -10.32 -5.88
N GLY A 24 7.57 -9.34 -6.47
CA GLY A 24 8.70 -8.64 -5.87
C GLY A 24 8.35 -7.33 -5.17
N LEU A 25 7.07 -7.04 -4.91
CA LEU A 25 6.61 -5.79 -4.29
C LEU A 25 7.34 -5.56 -2.95
N LYS A 26 7.97 -4.40 -2.84
CA LYS A 26 8.63 -3.93 -1.63
C LYS A 26 7.69 -3.02 -0.86
N LYS A 27 7.35 -3.41 0.37
CA LYS A 27 6.61 -2.55 1.29
C LYS A 27 7.59 -1.73 2.14
N PRO A 28 7.30 -0.45 2.42
CA PRO A 28 8.10 0.34 3.35
C PRO A 28 8.04 -0.28 4.74
N THR A 29 9.21 -0.42 5.36
CA THR A 29 9.34 -0.89 6.74
C THR A 29 8.91 0.16 7.75
N GLU A 30 9.05 1.44 7.38
CA GLU A 30 8.72 2.57 8.22
C GLU A 30 7.35 3.14 7.87
N LYS A 31 6.42 3.04 8.81
CA LYS A 31 5.06 3.57 8.68
C LYS A 31 5.06 5.10 8.74
N VAL A 32 4.13 5.71 8.01
CA VAL A 32 3.87 7.15 8.06
C VAL A 32 2.86 7.44 9.17
N TRP A 33 3.22 8.33 10.09
CA TRP A 33 2.34 8.76 11.16
C TRP A 33 1.32 9.76 10.65
N VAL A 34 0.05 9.37 10.67
CA VAL A 34 -1.06 10.18 10.16
C VAL A 34 -1.99 10.61 11.25
N ASP A 35 -2.73 11.70 11.04
CA ASP A 35 -3.74 12.15 12.01
C ASP A 35 -4.97 11.22 12.03
N ASN A 36 -5.34 10.65 10.87
CA ASN A 36 -6.47 9.75 10.72
C ASN A 36 -6.14 8.69 9.65
N ASP A 37 -6.17 7.40 10.01
CA ASP A 37 -5.84 6.31 9.08
C ASP A 37 -6.92 6.08 8.01
N LYS A 38 -8.17 6.48 8.28
CA LYS A 38 -9.30 6.35 7.33
C LYS A 38 -9.41 7.53 6.37
N LYS A 39 -8.76 8.65 6.69
CA LYS A 39 -8.83 9.88 5.90
C LYS A 39 -7.50 10.63 5.94
N LEU A 40 -6.55 10.15 5.14
CA LEU A 40 -5.28 10.80 4.95
C LEU A 40 -5.45 12.16 4.27
N SER A 41 -4.61 13.10 4.66
CA SER A 41 -4.42 14.38 4.01
C SER A 41 -3.60 14.18 2.72
N PRO A 42 -3.73 15.08 1.72
CA PRO A 42 -2.96 14.99 0.48
C PRO A 42 -1.44 14.93 0.69
N SER A 43 -0.93 15.59 1.73
CA SER A 43 0.49 15.54 2.13
C SER A 43 0.92 14.15 2.63
N GLU A 44 0.06 13.50 3.44
CA GLU A 44 0.30 12.16 3.98
C GLU A 44 0.22 11.11 2.86
N GLN A 45 -0.80 11.21 2.00
CA GLN A 45 -0.93 10.37 0.81
C GLN A 45 0.29 10.48 -0.09
N LYS A 46 0.78 11.71 -0.33
CA LYS A 46 2.00 11.92 -1.13
C LYS A 46 3.21 11.23 -0.49
N SER A 47 3.37 11.32 0.82
CA SER A 47 4.48 10.68 1.54
C SER A 47 4.45 9.15 1.43
N VAL A 48 3.26 8.55 1.56
CA VAL A 48 3.06 7.11 1.36
C VAL A 48 3.36 6.71 -0.09
N LYS A 49 2.84 7.48 -1.05
CA LYS A 49 3.07 7.27 -2.48
C LYS A 49 4.56 7.27 -2.82
N ASP A 50 5.28 8.30 -2.38
CA ASP A 50 6.71 8.47 -2.63
C ASP A 50 7.51 7.27 -2.09
N LYS A 51 7.26 6.85 -0.83
CA LYS A 51 7.90 5.67 -0.22
C LYS A 51 7.65 4.39 -1.01
N VAL A 52 6.40 4.12 -1.37
CA VAL A 52 6.04 2.91 -2.11
C VAL A 52 6.63 2.95 -3.52
N GLU A 53 6.57 4.09 -4.20
CA GLU A 53 7.14 4.27 -5.53
C GLU A 53 8.66 4.12 -5.53
N GLU A 54 9.35 4.69 -4.55
CA GLU A 54 10.80 4.63 -4.42
C GLU A 54 11.32 3.21 -4.15
N LEU A 55 10.59 2.41 -3.38
CA LEU A 55 10.96 1.03 -3.11
C LEU A 55 10.66 0.08 -4.27
N ASN A 56 9.75 0.47 -5.17
CA ASN A 56 9.27 -0.37 -6.27
C ASN A 56 9.69 0.11 -7.66
N LYS A 57 10.28 1.30 -7.80
CA LYS A 57 10.93 1.73 -9.03
C LYS A 57 12.12 0.79 -9.31
N LYS A 58 12.18 0.25 -10.52
CA LYS A 58 13.29 -0.60 -10.97
C LYS A 58 13.85 -0.03 -12.26
N ASP A 59 15.13 0.31 -12.26
CA ASP A 59 15.81 0.86 -13.43
C ASP A 59 15.02 2.04 -14.03
N ASN A 60 14.49 1.86 -15.24
CA ASN A 60 13.68 2.83 -15.98
C ASN A 60 12.16 2.53 -15.95
N GLN A 61 11.74 1.60 -15.10
CA GLN A 61 10.36 1.19 -14.93
C GLN A 61 9.79 1.83 -13.66
N LYS A 62 8.90 2.80 -13.88
CA LYS A 62 8.17 3.48 -12.82
C LYS A 62 6.79 2.85 -12.66
N PRO A 63 6.48 2.23 -11.52
CA PRO A 63 5.12 1.79 -11.26
C PRO A 63 4.19 3.00 -11.08
N THR A 64 2.92 2.80 -11.40
CA THR A 64 1.87 3.77 -11.08
C THR A 64 1.34 3.46 -9.70
N VAL A 65 1.60 4.37 -8.76
CA VAL A 65 1.15 4.25 -7.37
C VAL A 65 -0.03 5.17 -7.12
N THR A 66 -1.13 4.59 -6.68
CA THR A 66 -2.37 5.29 -6.33
C THR A 66 -2.65 5.05 -4.85
N VAL A 67 -2.81 6.11 -4.06
CA VAL A 67 -3.11 6.05 -2.63
C VAL A 67 -4.54 6.52 -2.42
N GLY A 68 -5.36 5.68 -1.79
CA GLY A 68 -6.73 6.01 -1.40
C GLY A 68 -6.79 6.89 -0.14
N ASP A 69 -7.98 7.41 0.17
CA ASP A 69 -8.22 8.21 1.38
C ASP A 69 -7.95 7.44 2.68
N ASN A 70 -8.07 6.11 2.68
CA ASN A 70 -7.75 5.22 3.81
C ASN A 70 -6.29 4.73 3.80
N GLY A 71 -5.45 5.28 2.93
CA GLY A 71 -4.04 4.91 2.81
C GLY A 71 -3.81 3.60 2.06
N GLU A 72 -4.88 2.91 1.63
CA GLU A 72 -4.78 1.76 0.75
C GLU A 72 -4.04 2.17 -0.53
N THR A 73 -2.94 1.49 -0.81
CA THR A 73 -2.06 1.85 -1.90
C THR A 73 -2.06 0.75 -2.95
N THR A 74 -2.52 1.10 -4.15
CA THR A 74 -2.47 0.22 -5.31
C THR A 74 -1.26 0.57 -6.17
N VAL A 75 -0.45 -0.44 -6.49
CA VAL A 75 0.75 -0.33 -7.31
C VAL A 75 0.53 -1.11 -8.60
N VAL A 76 0.48 -0.40 -9.72
CA VAL A 76 0.38 -0.98 -11.06
C VAL A 76 1.76 -0.95 -11.70
N PHE A 77 2.32 -2.12 -11.98
CA PHE A 77 3.62 -2.26 -12.62
C PHE A 77 3.49 -2.16 -14.14
N PRO A 78 4.52 -1.67 -14.84
CA PRO A 78 4.52 -1.57 -16.31
C PRO A 78 4.44 -2.92 -17.03
N ASP A 79 4.71 -4.01 -16.33
CA ASP A 79 4.50 -5.40 -16.80
C ASP A 79 2.99 -5.77 -16.90
N GLY A 80 2.09 -4.89 -16.43
CA GLY A 80 0.64 -5.12 -16.39
C GLY A 80 0.16 -5.84 -15.13
N SER A 81 1.08 -6.21 -14.25
CA SER A 81 0.76 -6.79 -12.93
C SER A 81 0.36 -5.69 -11.94
N GLN A 82 -0.54 -6.00 -11.01
CA GLN A 82 -0.99 -5.08 -9.95
C GLN A 82 -0.80 -5.72 -8.57
N ALA A 83 -0.46 -4.89 -7.59
CA ALA A 83 -0.47 -5.26 -6.18
C ALA A 83 -1.20 -4.21 -5.35
N THR A 84 -1.78 -4.63 -4.23
CA THR A 84 -2.46 -3.75 -3.28
C THR A 84 -1.81 -3.92 -1.92
N ILE A 85 -1.42 -2.81 -1.32
CA ILE A 85 -0.88 -2.74 0.03
C ILE A 85 -1.92 -2.05 0.91
N PRO A 86 -2.40 -2.68 1.98
CA PRO A 86 -3.42 -2.09 2.82
C PRO A 86 -2.82 -0.92 3.63
N GLY A 87 -3.63 0.12 3.84
CA GLY A 87 -3.18 1.37 4.47
C GLY A 87 -2.60 1.16 5.86
N ASN A 88 -3.14 0.24 6.66
CA ASN A 88 -2.65 -0.09 8.00
C ASN A 88 -1.20 -0.63 8.03
N GLU A 89 -0.67 -1.13 6.92
CA GLU A 89 0.75 -1.50 6.81
C GLU A 89 1.65 -0.30 6.47
N LEU A 90 1.09 0.76 5.88
CA LEU A 90 1.81 1.93 5.37
C LEU A 90 1.69 3.14 6.29
N VAL A 91 0.54 3.32 6.91
CA VAL A 91 0.23 4.39 7.83
C VAL A 91 -0.07 3.83 9.20
N GLN A 92 0.26 4.64 10.19
CA GLN A 92 -0.15 4.42 11.56
C GLN A 92 -0.83 5.69 11.99
N GLU A 93 -2.08 5.59 12.43
CA GLU A 93 -2.69 6.71 13.15
C GLU A 93 -1.72 7.06 14.29
N LYS A 94 -1.40 8.35 14.41
CA LYS A 94 -0.93 8.91 15.66
C LYS A 94 -2.09 8.66 16.58
N GLY A 95 -2.10 7.48 17.20
CA GLY A 95 -3.11 7.11 18.16
C GLY A 95 -3.21 8.34 19.02
N GLN A 96 -4.39 8.95 19.05
CA GLN A 96 -4.65 9.94 20.07
C GLN A 96 -4.25 9.19 21.31
N SER A 97 -3.07 9.54 21.84
CA SER A 97 -2.86 9.44 23.25
C SER A 97 -4.12 10.12 23.72
N ALA A 98 -5.06 9.32 24.21
CA ALA A 98 -5.78 9.74 25.37
C ALA A 98 -4.67 10.38 26.19
N GLU A 99 -4.68 11.72 26.18
CA GLU A 99 -4.16 12.49 27.27
C GLU A 99 -4.43 11.65 28.52
N PRO A 100 -3.43 11.33 29.36
CA PRO A 100 -3.77 10.72 30.63
C PRO A 100 -4.72 11.72 31.29
N THR A 101 -6.02 11.44 31.28
CA THR A 101 -7.00 12.31 31.91
C THR A 101 -6.56 12.47 33.36
N PRO A 102 -6.26 13.69 33.84
CA PRO A 102 -5.91 13.89 35.23
C PRO A 102 -7.19 13.85 36.07
N VAL A 103 -7.51 12.71 36.72
CA VAL A 103 -8.46 12.60 37.86
C VAL A 103 -8.27 11.20 38.48
N ALA A 104 -7.97 10.96 39.77
CA ALA A 104 -8.31 11.65 41.01
C ALA A 104 -7.26 11.38 42.13
N PRO A 105 -7.21 12.16 43.23
CA PRO A 105 -6.22 11.99 44.31
C PRO A 105 -6.53 10.72 45.14
N HIS A 106 -5.47 9.97 45.47
CA HIS A 106 -5.42 8.99 46.56
C HIS A 106 -3.92 8.81 46.87
N THR A 107 -3.36 9.02 48.06
CA THR A 107 -3.82 9.21 49.44
C THR A 107 -3.11 10.41 50.05
#